data_AF-A0A9D1VWZ6-F1
#
_entry.id   AF-A0A9D1VWZ6-F1
#
_cell.length_a   1.000
_cell.length_b   1.000
_cell.length_c   1.000
_cell.angle_alpha   90.00
_cell.angle_beta   90.00
_cell.angle_gamma   90.00
#
_symmetry.space_group_name_H-M   'P 1'
#
loop_
_entity.id
_entity.type
_entity.pdbx_description
1 polymer ?
#
loop_
_entity_poly.entity_id
_entity_poly.type
_entity_poly.pdbx_seq_one_letter_code
_entity_poly.pdbx_strand_id
1 'polypeptide(L)'
;ITFDLAGYTWTIGTPLVGSAGTETNAFQLLKDNTVTFGNGVITSDEAKILIQNYCNLTLDGVDVSLTTPGTGMYAVSSNNGSTVVKGGSTITVNDGNYAMDSFTFGDYDGGNVFIEDAVINGDLEIANGGKMTVDGGTVNGNVKVYNYDYGEDENVDEQSFFTVNSGLVNGNVATSEKGQTSIAGGEVTGAVTVNIENGAAATIAGGVFGSIGENVTIDAAEVATITDKGVTKTVVGLGNINQVLETVSENAVVTVQEASEGAALEAPAGVTVKNESGAAIKVNGEDLKAGSEAVAKAPESEKPQTDSADKDKNNGKAEGAKAVQTGDSSNVMLWVVLAVAAVAAGFVILYLKRRHKK
;
A
#
# COMPACT_ATOMS: atom_id res chain seq x y z
N ILE A 1 13.30 20.57 14.82
CA ILE A 1 12.17 21.10 15.61
C ILE A 1 11.15 19.99 15.77
N THR A 2 10.53 19.85 16.93
CA THR A 2 9.48 18.85 17.17
C THR A 2 8.26 19.55 17.74
N PHE A 3 7.11 19.34 17.09
CA PHE A 3 5.81 19.82 17.51
C PHE A 3 4.99 18.64 18.03
N ASP A 4 4.91 18.50 19.35
CA ASP A 4 3.94 17.62 20.01
C ASP A 4 2.67 18.42 20.25
N LEU A 5 1.59 18.06 19.56
CA LEU A 5 0.32 18.77 19.64
C LEU A 5 -0.53 18.34 20.84
N ALA A 6 -0.09 17.36 21.65
CA ALA A 6 -0.75 16.92 22.89
C ALA A 6 -2.26 16.59 22.74
N GLY A 7 -2.65 16.07 21.57
CA GLY A 7 -4.02 15.74 21.19
C GLY A 7 -4.87 16.94 20.74
N TYR A 8 -4.30 18.15 20.64
CA TYR A 8 -5.01 19.35 20.21
C TYR A 8 -5.02 19.51 18.68
N THR A 9 -5.93 20.38 18.22
CA THR A 9 -6.01 20.80 16.82
C THR A 9 -5.33 22.15 16.62
N TRP A 10 -4.38 22.22 15.71
CA TRP A 10 -3.83 23.44 15.15
C TRP A 10 -4.58 23.78 13.86
N THR A 11 -5.46 24.78 13.92
CA THR A 11 -6.16 25.33 12.76
C THR A 11 -5.39 26.55 12.25
N ILE A 12 -4.94 26.50 11.00
CA ILE A 12 -4.17 27.57 10.35
C ILE A 12 -5.07 28.30 9.37
N GLY A 13 -5.17 29.61 9.56
CA GLY A 13 -5.74 30.55 8.59
C GLY A 13 -4.74 31.68 8.32
N THR A 14 -5.25 32.87 8.01
CA THR A 14 -4.39 34.03 7.72
C THR A 14 -3.54 34.55 8.90
N PRO A 15 -2.36 35.15 8.63
CA PRO A 15 -1.70 35.23 7.33
C PRO A 15 -1.09 33.88 6.92
N LEU A 16 -1.19 33.56 5.63
CA LEU A 16 -0.50 32.43 5.03
C LEU A 16 0.96 32.80 4.71
N VAL A 17 1.78 31.81 4.37
CA VAL A 17 3.20 31.97 4.04
C VAL A 17 3.50 31.53 2.61
N GLY A 18 4.63 31.96 2.08
CA GLY A 18 5.10 31.66 0.73
C GLY A 18 5.95 32.79 0.17
N SER A 19 6.21 32.74 -1.14
CA SER A 19 6.85 33.84 -1.85
C SER A 19 6.00 35.12 -1.79
N ALA A 20 6.68 36.27 -1.78
CA ALA A 20 6.02 37.56 -1.68
C ALA A 20 4.95 37.76 -2.77
N GLY A 21 3.70 37.97 -2.37
CA GLY A 21 2.56 38.17 -3.28
C GLY A 21 1.88 36.87 -3.75
N THR A 22 2.36 35.71 -3.33
CA THR A 22 1.76 34.39 -3.60
C THR A 22 1.68 33.53 -2.33
N GLU A 23 1.49 34.15 -1.16
CA GLU A 23 1.42 33.47 0.12
C GLU A 23 0.14 32.63 0.21
N THR A 24 0.28 31.32 0.00
CA THR A 24 -0.85 30.38 -0.06
C THR A 24 -0.70 29.18 0.85
N ASN A 25 0.41 29.08 1.57
CA ASN A 25 0.77 27.88 2.32
C ASN A 25 0.53 28.09 3.81
N ALA A 26 0.12 27.05 4.54
CA ALA A 26 0.02 27.16 6.00
C ALA A 26 1.40 27.02 6.66
N PHE A 27 2.24 26.11 6.17
CA PHE A 27 3.64 25.98 6.56
C PHE A 27 4.56 25.97 5.34
N GLN A 28 5.72 26.61 5.48
CA GLN A 28 6.85 26.47 4.56
C GLN A 28 8.07 26.03 5.37
N LEU A 29 8.46 24.77 5.21
CA LEU A 29 9.60 24.16 5.91
C LEU A 29 10.83 24.23 5.02
N LEU A 30 11.85 24.96 5.45
CA LEU A 30 13.03 25.27 4.63
C LEU A 30 14.10 24.17 4.71
N LYS A 31 14.90 24.04 3.64
CA LYS A 31 16.03 23.10 3.52
C LYS A 31 17.00 23.14 4.72
N ASP A 32 17.71 22.03 4.90
CA ASP A 32 18.68 21.78 5.98
C ASP A 32 18.09 21.75 7.40
N ASN A 33 16.77 21.57 7.50
CA ASN A 33 16.07 21.37 8.77
C ASN A 33 15.59 19.92 8.94
N THR A 34 15.32 19.56 10.19
CA THR A 34 14.60 18.33 10.53
C THR A 34 13.40 18.69 11.41
N VAL A 35 12.20 18.34 10.97
CA VAL A 35 10.94 18.72 11.58
C VAL A 35 10.07 17.49 11.84
N THR A 36 9.48 17.42 13.03
CA THR A 36 8.50 16.38 13.37
C THR A 36 7.21 17.03 13.85
N PHE A 37 6.07 16.56 13.34
CA PHE A 37 4.75 16.84 13.91
C PHE A 37 4.15 15.54 14.43
N GLY A 38 3.58 15.57 15.62
CA GLY A 38 2.97 14.40 16.22
C GLY A 38 1.81 14.70 17.16
N ASN A 39 1.02 13.67 17.44
CA ASN A 39 0.04 13.62 18.52
C ASN A 39 -0.98 14.76 18.49
N GLY A 40 -1.78 14.86 17.43
CA GLY A 40 -2.87 15.84 17.31
C GLY A 40 -3.31 16.05 15.88
N VAL A 41 -3.88 17.22 15.58
CA VAL A 41 -4.43 17.52 14.26
C VAL A 41 -3.86 18.83 13.71
N ILE A 42 -3.46 18.85 12.45
CA ILE A 42 -3.10 20.05 11.69
C ILE A 42 -4.15 20.23 10.59
N THR A 43 -4.77 21.40 10.50
CA THR A 43 -5.84 21.64 9.53
C THR A 43 -5.87 23.06 9.00
N SER A 44 -6.33 23.21 7.75
CA SER A 44 -6.67 24.51 7.17
C SER A 44 -7.82 24.38 6.18
N ASP A 45 -8.70 25.38 6.17
CA ASP A 45 -9.75 25.61 5.17
C ASP A 45 -9.45 26.80 4.24
N GLU A 46 -8.26 27.40 4.36
CA GLU A 46 -7.83 28.56 3.59
C GLU A 46 -6.57 28.27 2.74
N ALA A 47 -5.64 27.45 3.22
CA ALA A 47 -4.38 27.18 2.53
C ALA A 47 -4.60 26.39 1.22
N LYS A 48 -3.76 26.64 0.22
CA LYS A 48 -3.66 25.78 -0.98
C LYS A 48 -2.68 24.64 -0.80
N ILE A 49 -1.68 24.85 0.06
CA ILE A 49 -0.73 23.82 0.48
C ILE A 49 -0.66 23.86 2.00
N LEU A 50 -1.08 22.79 2.68
CA LEU A 50 -1.04 22.78 4.15
C LEU A 50 0.41 22.74 4.64
N ILE A 51 1.22 21.82 4.12
CA ILE A 51 2.65 21.73 4.43
C ILE A 51 3.45 21.74 3.12
N GLN A 52 4.18 22.82 2.87
CA GLN A 52 5.22 22.86 1.83
C GLN A 52 6.55 22.45 2.47
N ASN A 53 7.10 21.31 2.05
CA ASN A 53 8.29 20.72 2.63
C ASN A 53 9.51 20.77 1.70
N TYR A 54 10.58 21.41 2.17
CA TYR A 54 11.91 21.33 1.57
C TYR A 54 12.95 20.70 2.53
N CYS A 55 12.52 20.06 3.61
CA CYS A 55 13.38 19.56 4.69
C CYS A 55 13.15 18.08 5.01
N ASN A 56 13.84 17.55 6.03
CA ASN A 56 13.52 16.23 6.56
C ASN A 56 12.29 16.34 7.49
N LEU A 57 11.15 15.81 7.05
CA LEU A 57 9.87 15.85 7.74
C LEU A 57 9.48 14.48 8.28
N THR A 58 8.95 14.43 9.49
CA THR A 58 8.29 13.25 10.05
C THR A 58 6.89 13.62 10.54
N LEU A 59 5.88 12.89 10.07
CA LEU A 59 4.51 12.92 10.59
C LEU A 59 4.29 11.63 11.37
N ASP A 60 4.15 11.74 12.69
CA ASP A 60 4.14 10.59 13.62
C ASP A 60 2.93 10.64 14.55
N GLY A 61 1.93 9.81 14.28
CA GLY A 61 0.64 9.82 15.00
C GLY A 61 -0.07 11.18 14.94
N VAL A 62 -0.06 11.84 13.77
CA VAL A 62 -0.72 13.14 13.55
C VAL A 62 -1.74 13.03 12.43
N ASP A 63 -2.86 13.73 12.58
CA ASP A 63 -3.86 13.89 11.53
C ASP A 63 -3.60 15.20 10.78
N VAL A 64 -3.43 15.12 9.46
CA VAL A 64 -3.24 16.27 8.57
C VAL A 64 -4.47 16.37 7.67
N SER A 65 -5.21 17.46 7.77
CA SER A 65 -6.50 17.63 7.08
C SER A 65 -6.57 18.93 6.30
N LEU A 66 -6.62 18.85 4.97
CA LEU A 66 -6.86 20.02 4.12
C LEU A 66 -8.33 20.05 3.68
N THR A 67 -9.06 21.06 4.16
CA THR A 67 -10.50 21.20 3.92
C THR A 67 -10.87 22.37 3.02
N THR A 68 -9.87 23.04 2.45
CA THR A 68 -10.08 24.17 1.54
C THR A 68 -10.96 23.76 0.36
N PRO A 69 -12.03 24.52 0.03
CA PRO A 69 -12.85 24.23 -1.13
C PRO A 69 -12.08 24.43 -2.43
N GLY A 70 -12.12 23.44 -3.32
CA GLY A 70 -11.50 23.51 -4.65
C GLY A 70 -10.80 22.22 -5.03
N THR A 71 -10.03 22.28 -6.11
CA THR A 71 -9.27 21.17 -6.68
C THR A 71 -7.82 21.61 -6.97
N GLY A 72 -6.89 20.67 -7.03
CA GLY A 72 -5.47 20.93 -7.31
C GLY A 72 -4.70 21.55 -6.13
N MET A 73 -5.12 21.24 -4.91
CA MET A 73 -4.45 21.63 -3.66
C MET A 73 -3.72 20.43 -3.04
N TYR A 74 -2.83 20.69 -2.08
CA TYR A 74 -1.94 19.66 -1.52
C TYR A 74 -1.95 19.70 0.02
N ALA A 75 -2.21 18.57 0.67
CA ALA A 75 -2.00 18.51 2.13
C ALA A 75 -0.51 18.53 2.47
N VAL A 76 0.30 17.68 1.82
CA VAL A 76 1.75 17.66 2.03
C VAL A 76 2.46 17.68 0.68
N SER A 77 3.08 18.80 0.34
CA SER A 77 3.90 18.93 -0.86
C SER A 77 5.38 18.75 -0.50
N SER A 78 6.05 17.75 -1.06
CA SER A 78 7.45 17.38 -0.73
C SER A 78 8.38 17.64 -1.91
N ASN A 79 9.25 18.64 -1.79
CA ASN A 79 10.11 19.09 -2.89
C ASN A 79 11.61 18.96 -2.61
N ASN A 80 11.99 18.56 -1.38
CA ASN A 80 13.36 18.25 -1.01
C ASN A 80 13.39 17.44 0.29
N GLY A 81 14.46 16.70 0.51
CA GLY A 81 14.66 15.92 1.73
C GLY A 81 13.75 14.70 1.82
N SER A 82 13.68 14.11 3.02
CA SER A 82 12.85 12.94 3.29
C SER A 82 11.58 13.31 4.05
N THR A 83 10.42 12.83 3.59
CA THR A 83 9.15 12.91 4.32
C THR A 83 8.74 11.50 4.75
N VAL A 84 8.63 11.25 6.05
CA VAL A 84 8.19 9.95 6.60
C VAL A 84 6.83 10.12 7.27
N VAL A 85 5.86 9.26 6.92
CA VAL A 85 4.51 9.25 7.48
C VAL A 85 4.25 7.91 8.16
N LYS A 86 4.06 7.94 9.48
CA LYS A 86 4.01 6.74 10.33
C LYS A 86 3.17 6.93 11.59
N GLY A 87 3.15 5.90 12.44
CA GLY A 87 2.53 5.94 13.77
C GLY A 87 1.01 6.03 13.72
N GLY A 88 0.39 5.49 12.69
CA GLY A 88 -1.05 5.59 12.43
C GLY A 88 -1.50 7.00 11.98
N SER A 89 -0.59 7.83 11.46
CA SER A 89 -0.94 9.17 10.96
C SER A 89 -1.99 9.09 9.85
N THR A 90 -2.90 10.06 9.81
CA THR A 90 -3.90 10.18 8.74
C THR A 90 -3.65 11.45 7.93
N ILE A 91 -3.70 11.36 6.60
CA ILE A 91 -3.71 12.53 5.73
C ILE A 91 -5.00 12.53 4.94
N THR A 92 -5.81 13.59 5.03
CA THR A 92 -7.11 13.67 4.36
C THR A 92 -7.25 14.97 3.59
N VAL A 93 -7.75 14.85 2.36
CA VAL A 93 -8.11 15.99 1.51
C VAL A 93 -9.51 15.82 0.94
N ASN A 94 -10.11 16.92 0.50
CA ASN A 94 -11.34 16.88 -0.29
C ASN A 94 -11.06 16.34 -1.71
N ASP A 95 -12.06 15.72 -2.34
CA ASP A 95 -11.99 15.21 -3.71
C ASP A 95 -11.39 16.21 -4.70
N GLY A 96 -10.54 15.72 -5.61
CA GLY A 96 -9.86 16.52 -6.62
C GLY A 96 -8.61 17.26 -6.12
N ASN A 97 -8.19 17.01 -4.88
CA ASN A 97 -6.92 17.45 -4.31
C ASN A 97 -5.98 16.26 -4.08
N TYR A 98 -4.71 16.55 -3.85
CA TYR A 98 -3.69 15.56 -3.57
C TYR A 98 -3.38 15.51 -2.08
N ALA A 99 -3.40 14.31 -1.51
CA ALA A 99 -2.99 14.14 -0.13
C ALA A 99 -1.48 14.37 0.02
N MET A 100 -0.71 13.85 -0.94
CA MET A 100 0.73 14.08 -0.98
C MET A 100 1.20 14.21 -2.42
N ASP A 101 2.22 15.05 -2.62
CA ASP A 101 3.06 14.97 -3.81
C ASP A 101 4.51 14.62 -3.45
N SER A 102 5.28 14.29 -4.49
CA SER A 102 6.74 14.33 -4.45
C SER A 102 7.27 14.86 -5.78
N PHE A 103 8.15 15.86 -5.73
CA PHE A 103 8.65 16.57 -6.91
C PHE A 103 10.10 17.07 -6.71
N THR A 104 10.87 17.21 -7.78
CA THR A 104 12.20 17.87 -7.77
C THR A 104 12.12 19.18 -8.52
N PHE A 105 12.49 20.29 -7.86
CA PHE A 105 12.47 21.63 -8.45
C PHE A 105 13.85 22.28 -8.35
N GLY A 106 14.33 22.90 -9.43
CA GLY A 106 15.56 23.69 -9.39
C GLY A 106 16.78 22.89 -8.92
N ASP A 107 17.50 23.42 -7.92
CA ASP A 107 18.73 22.81 -7.35
C ASP A 107 18.48 21.93 -6.11
N TYR A 108 17.22 21.56 -5.86
CA TYR A 108 16.88 20.61 -4.80
C TYR A 108 17.16 19.17 -5.22
N ASP A 109 17.42 18.29 -4.24
CA ASP A 109 17.69 16.86 -4.49
C ASP A 109 16.39 16.05 -4.72
N GLY A 110 15.24 16.71 -4.68
CA GLY A 110 13.92 16.11 -4.84
C GLY A 110 13.26 15.63 -3.55
N GLY A 111 11.93 15.56 -3.57
CA GLY A 111 11.16 14.91 -2.52
C GLY A 111 11.39 13.40 -2.47
N ASN A 112 11.52 12.85 -1.25
CA ASN A 112 11.62 11.41 -1.01
C ASN A 112 10.62 11.02 0.10
N VAL A 113 9.45 10.54 -0.30
CA VAL A 113 8.34 10.23 0.60
C VAL A 113 8.33 8.74 0.98
N PHE A 114 8.10 8.44 2.25
CA PHE A 114 7.96 7.09 2.80
C PHE A 114 6.66 7.00 3.60
N ILE A 115 5.76 6.13 3.18
CA ILE A 115 4.49 5.81 3.85
C ILE A 115 4.68 4.45 4.51
N GLU A 116 4.71 4.41 5.84
CA GLU A 116 5.02 3.19 6.61
C GLU A 116 3.76 2.62 7.31
N ASP A 117 3.19 3.40 8.22
CA ASP A 117 2.00 3.03 8.98
C ASP A 117 1.08 4.24 9.05
N ALA A 118 0.35 4.46 7.97
CA ALA A 118 -0.49 5.64 7.77
C ALA A 118 -1.73 5.34 6.93
N VAL A 119 -2.74 6.20 7.06
CA VAL A 119 -3.93 6.19 6.20
C VAL A 119 -3.98 7.48 5.40
N ILE A 120 -3.81 7.36 4.09
CA ILE A 120 -3.85 8.47 3.15
C ILE A 120 -5.21 8.46 2.45
N ASN A 121 -6.00 9.51 2.59
CA ASN A 121 -7.31 9.68 1.97
C ASN A 121 -7.24 10.81 0.94
N GLY A 122 -6.85 10.44 -0.28
CA GLY A 122 -6.66 11.35 -1.40
C GLY A 122 -5.66 10.81 -2.41
N ASP A 123 -5.62 11.44 -3.58
CA ASP A 123 -4.71 11.04 -4.66
C ASP A 123 -3.25 11.37 -4.31
N LEU A 124 -2.33 10.62 -4.92
CA LEU A 124 -0.88 10.82 -4.84
C LEU A 124 -0.34 11.28 -6.20
N GLU A 125 0.55 12.27 -6.18
CA GLU A 125 1.20 12.82 -7.36
C GLU A 125 2.73 12.71 -7.25
N ILE A 126 3.34 11.92 -8.12
CA ILE A 126 4.80 11.73 -8.14
C ILE A 126 5.29 12.20 -9.50
N ALA A 127 6.00 13.33 -9.52
CA ALA A 127 6.41 13.97 -10.75
C ALA A 127 7.85 14.48 -10.74
N ASN A 128 8.44 14.65 -11.93
CA ASN A 128 9.75 15.28 -12.19
C ASN A 128 10.80 15.00 -11.10
N GLY A 129 11.40 13.80 -11.10
CA GLY A 129 12.44 13.40 -10.14
C GLY A 129 11.95 13.00 -8.74
N GLY A 130 10.69 13.29 -8.39
CA GLY A 130 10.11 12.93 -7.11
C GLY A 130 10.03 11.42 -6.88
N LYS A 131 10.13 10.99 -5.61
CA LYS A 131 10.11 9.59 -5.22
C LYS A 131 9.15 9.34 -4.07
N MET A 132 8.39 8.24 -4.15
CA MET A 132 7.48 7.83 -3.09
C MET A 132 7.48 6.31 -2.92
N THR A 133 7.61 5.87 -1.67
CA THR A 133 7.59 4.46 -1.29
C THR A 133 6.43 4.19 -0.33
N VAL A 134 5.63 3.16 -0.64
CA VAL A 134 4.65 2.58 0.28
C VAL A 134 5.27 1.30 0.85
N ASP A 135 5.51 1.29 2.15
CA ASP A 135 6.05 0.17 2.92
C ASP A 135 5.14 -0.20 4.09
N GLY A 136 3.84 -0.21 3.78
CA GLY A 136 2.76 -0.45 4.72
C GLY A 136 1.67 0.62 4.64
N GLY A 137 0.71 0.57 5.56
CA GLY A 137 -0.41 1.51 5.58
C GLY A 137 -1.42 1.33 4.44
N THR A 138 -2.22 2.37 4.21
CA THR A 138 -3.30 2.37 3.21
C THR A 138 -3.37 3.71 2.49
N VAL A 139 -3.42 3.66 1.17
CA VAL A 139 -3.71 4.79 0.28
C VAL A 139 -5.11 4.59 -0.31
N ASN A 140 -6.04 5.46 0.05
CA ASN A 140 -7.39 5.54 -0.50
C ASN A 140 -7.44 6.65 -1.57
N GLY A 141 -6.85 6.37 -2.72
CA GLY A 141 -6.73 7.32 -3.82
C GLY A 141 -5.96 6.74 -5.00
N ASN A 142 -6.02 7.43 -6.13
CA ASN A 142 -5.23 7.08 -7.30
C ASN A 142 -3.81 7.59 -7.18
N VAL A 143 -2.88 6.90 -7.83
CA VAL A 143 -1.47 7.26 -7.91
C VAL A 143 -1.14 7.63 -9.35
N LYS A 144 -0.56 8.81 -9.56
CA LYS A 144 -0.03 9.25 -10.85
C LYS A 144 1.48 9.39 -10.76
N VAL A 145 2.18 8.74 -11.69
CA VAL A 145 3.64 8.75 -11.78
C VAL A 145 4.02 9.19 -13.17
N TYR A 146 4.54 10.40 -13.32
CA TYR A 146 4.78 10.98 -14.63
C TYR A 146 5.85 12.06 -14.59
N ASN A 147 6.15 12.61 -15.77
CA ASN A 147 6.97 13.80 -15.91
C ASN A 147 6.22 14.77 -16.81
N TYR A 148 6.41 16.06 -16.62
CA TYR A 148 5.80 17.07 -17.48
C TYR A 148 6.68 18.32 -17.56
N ASP A 149 6.54 19.06 -18.65
CA ASP A 149 7.18 20.36 -18.81
C ASP A 149 6.65 21.34 -17.76
N TYR A 150 7.55 21.79 -16.89
CA TYR A 150 7.25 22.74 -15.82
C TYR A 150 8.09 24.03 -15.98
N GLY A 151 7.92 24.69 -17.11
CA GLY A 151 8.48 26.02 -17.34
C GLY A 151 9.99 25.98 -17.53
N GLU A 152 10.74 26.64 -16.65
CA GLU A 152 12.22 26.70 -16.72
C GLU A 152 12.91 25.61 -15.88
N ASP A 153 12.15 24.65 -15.33
CA ASP A 153 12.72 23.59 -14.49
C ASP A 153 13.54 22.60 -15.32
N GLU A 154 14.80 22.40 -14.94
CA GLU A 154 15.72 21.50 -15.64
C GLU A 154 15.47 20.02 -15.29
N ASN A 155 14.68 19.73 -14.25
CA ASN A 155 14.45 18.38 -13.74
C ASN A 155 13.33 17.61 -14.48
N VAL A 156 12.80 18.14 -15.58
CA VAL A 156 11.77 17.49 -16.41
C VAL A 156 12.22 16.15 -16.99
N ASP A 157 13.54 15.93 -17.08
CA ASP A 157 14.16 14.69 -17.54
C ASP A 157 14.50 13.71 -16.40
N GLU A 158 14.41 14.14 -15.14
CA GLU A 158 14.66 13.26 -14.00
C GLU A 158 13.47 12.33 -13.77
N GLN A 159 13.70 11.02 -13.84
CA GLN A 159 12.65 10.03 -13.67
C GLN A 159 11.98 10.15 -12.29
N SER A 160 10.66 10.25 -12.28
CA SER A 160 9.85 10.09 -11.08
C SER A 160 9.67 8.61 -10.75
N PHE A 161 9.71 8.24 -9.46
CA PHE A 161 9.67 6.84 -9.02
C PHE A 161 8.62 6.58 -7.95
N PHE A 162 7.75 5.61 -8.22
CA PHE A 162 6.84 5.05 -7.24
C PHE A 162 7.21 3.61 -6.91
N THR A 163 7.30 3.29 -5.62
CA THR A 163 7.64 1.95 -5.12
C THR A 163 6.59 1.46 -4.14
N VAL A 164 6.17 0.20 -4.29
CA VAL A 164 5.30 -0.48 -3.32
C VAL A 164 5.99 -1.75 -2.85
N ASN A 165 6.45 -1.74 -1.60
CA ASN A 165 7.01 -2.91 -0.94
C ASN A 165 5.91 -3.74 -0.27
N SER A 166 4.96 -3.07 0.37
CA SER A 166 3.82 -3.65 1.07
C SER A 166 2.69 -2.62 1.25
N GLY A 167 1.60 -3.00 1.93
CA GLY A 167 0.45 -2.11 2.17
C GLY A 167 -0.64 -2.22 1.10
N LEU A 168 -1.56 -1.26 1.14
CA LEU A 168 -2.75 -1.24 0.28
C LEU A 168 -2.83 0.08 -0.50
N VAL A 169 -2.90 0.00 -1.83
CA VAL A 169 -3.35 1.08 -2.71
C VAL A 169 -4.76 0.78 -3.18
N ASN A 170 -5.72 1.41 -2.53
CA ASN A 170 -7.13 1.35 -2.89
C ASN A 170 -7.46 2.38 -3.98
N GLY A 171 -6.95 2.14 -5.18
CA GLY A 171 -7.09 3.01 -6.35
C GLY A 171 -6.29 2.50 -7.54
N ASN A 172 -6.28 3.27 -8.63
CA ASN A 172 -5.46 2.97 -9.80
C ASN A 172 -4.03 3.48 -9.62
N VAL A 173 -3.07 2.79 -10.23
CA VAL A 173 -1.68 3.25 -10.37
C VAL A 173 -1.41 3.47 -11.85
N ALA A 174 -1.24 4.73 -12.26
CA ALA A 174 -1.02 5.10 -13.65
C ALA A 174 0.38 5.70 -13.82
N THR A 175 1.16 5.10 -14.71
CA THR A 175 2.53 5.51 -15.04
C THR A 175 2.58 6.02 -16.47
N SER A 176 3.20 7.18 -16.70
CA SER A 176 3.36 7.73 -18.06
C SER A 176 4.61 8.58 -18.18
N GLU A 177 4.87 9.08 -19.38
CA GLU A 177 5.99 9.97 -19.64
C GLU A 177 7.32 9.30 -19.30
N LYS A 178 8.10 9.83 -18.34
CA LYS A 178 9.34 9.20 -17.85
C LYS A 178 9.17 8.51 -16.48
N GLY A 179 7.95 8.46 -15.97
CA GLY A 179 7.65 7.88 -14.66
C GLY A 179 7.96 6.39 -14.59
N GLN A 180 8.35 5.92 -13.41
CA GLN A 180 8.76 4.54 -13.18
C GLN A 180 8.00 3.99 -11.96
N THR A 181 7.41 2.81 -12.11
CA THR A 181 6.71 2.12 -11.02
C THR A 181 7.35 0.75 -10.75
N SER A 182 7.61 0.44 -9.47
CA SER A 182 8.07 -0.88 -9.03
C SER A 182 7.19 -1.39 -7.90
N ILE A 183 6.65 -2.60 -8.04
CA ILE A 183 5.79 -3.23 -7.04
C ILE A 183 6.36 -4.59 -6.69
N ALA A 184 6.83 -4.75 -5.45
CA ALA A 184 7.37 -6.00 -4.93
C ALA A 184 6.34 -6.80 -4.13
N GLY A 185 5.30 -6.15 -3.62
CA GLY A 185 4.26 -6.77 -2.81
C GLY A 185 3.10 -5.83 -2.51
N GLY A 186 2.24 -6.21 -1.56
CA GLY A 186 1.05 -5.45 -1.20
C GLY A 186 -0.14 -5.71 -2.13
N GLU A 187 -1.16 -4.86 -2.03
CA GLU A 187 -2.38 -4.92 -2.83
C GLU A 187 -2.65 -3.60 -3.55
N VAL A 188 -2.96 -3.67 -4.85
CA VAL A 188 -3.53 -2.57 -5.63
C VAL A 188 -4.92 -2.97 -6.08
N THR A 189 -5.97 -2.31 -5.58
CA THR A 189 -7.36 -2.72 -5.88
C THR A 189 -7.82 -2.31 -7.27
N GLY A 190 -7.22 -1.25 -7.83
CA GLY A 190 -7.50 -0.75 -9.17
C GLY A 190 -6.61 -1.38 -10.24
N ALA A 191 -6.52 -0.68 -11.37
CA ALA A 191 -5.66 -1.04 -12.48
C ALA A 191 -4.25 -0.49 -12.28
N VAL A 192 -3.24 -1.30 -12.60
CA VAL A 192 -1.86 -0.84 -12.83
C VAL A 192 -1.65 -0.65 -14.32
N THR A 193 -1.36 0.56 -14.77
CA THR A 193 -1.21 0.89 -16.20
C THR A 193 0.07 1.67 -16.49
N VAL A 194 0.59 1.51 -17.72
CA VAL A 194 1.74 2.28 -18.20
C VAL A 194 1.55 2.72 -19.66
N ASN A 195 1.81 4.00 -19.93
CA ASN A 195 2.02 4.54 -21.28
C ASN A 195 3.52 4.62 -21.58
N ILE A 196 4.02 3.70 -22.41
CA ILE A 196 5.45 3.52 -22.70
C ILE A 196 6.03 4.53 -23.71
N GLU A 197 5.22 5.43 -24.28
CA GLU A 197 5.62 6.30 -25.39
C GLU A 197 6.89 7.12 -25.13
N ASN A 198 7.10 7.57 -23.88
CA ASN A 198 8.16 8.51 -23.52
C ASN A 198 9.14 7.98 -22.45
N GLY A 199 9.28 6.65 -22.36
CA GLY A 199 10.24 5.99 -21.48
C GLY A 199 9.68 5.51 -20.13
N ALA A 200 8.36 5.59 -19.94
CA ALA A 200 7.73 5.08 -18.73
C ALA A 200 7.84 3.55 -18.65
N ALA A 201 8.00 3.03 -17.45
CA ALA A 201 7.97 1.59 -17.20
C ALA A 201 7.29 1.26 -15.87
N ALA A 202 6.68 0.08 -15.82
CA ALA A 202 6.13 -0.47 -14.60
C ALA A 202 6.53 -1.95 -14.50
N THR A 203 7.09 -2.34 -13.36
CA THR A 203 7.50 -3.73 -13.09
C THR A 203 6.84 -4.25 -11.82
N ILE A 204 6.27 -5.44 -11.90
CA ILE A 204 5.64 -6.15 -10.78
C ILE A 204 6.42 -7.44 -10.51
N ALA A 205 7.01 -7.56 -9.32
CA ALA A 205 7.66 -8.78 -8.84
C ALA A 205 6.78 -9.59 -7.88
N GLY A 206 5.71 -8.99 -7.35
CA GLY A 206 4.77 -9.65 -6.44
C GLY A 206 3.61 -8.75 -6.04
N GLY A 207 2.54 -9.36 -5.51
CA GLY A 207 1.40 -8.66 -4.93
C GLY A 207 0.05 -9.15 -5.44
N VAL A 208 -1.01 -8.41 -5.07
CA VAL A 208 -2.40 -8.69 -5.42
C VAL A 208 -2.98 -7.49 -6.17
N PHE A 209 -3.66 -7.72 -7.29
CA PHE A 209 -4.05 -6.67 -8.23
C PHE A 209 -5.51 -6.83 -8.67
N GLY A 210 -6.23 -5.71 -8.79
CA GLY A 210 -7.52 -5.70 -9.47
C GLY A 210 -7.37 -6.03 -10.95
N SER A 211 -6.47 -5.31 -11.63
CA SER A 211 -6.03 -5.66 -12.99
C SER A 211 -4.62 -5.13 -13.28
N ILE A 212 -3.96 -5.77 -14.24
CA ILE A 212 -2.63 -5.40 -14.73
C ILE A 212 -2.77 -5.09 -16.23
N GLY A 213 -2.31 -3.90 -16.65
CA GLY A 213 -2.33 -3.48 -18.04
C GLY A 213 -1.29 -4.21 -18.89
N GLU A 214 -1.54 -4.31 -20.20
CA GLU A 214 -0.74 -5.10 -21.14
C GLU A 214 0.75 -4.70 -21.24
N ASN A 215 1.06 -3.42 -21.00
CA ASN A 215 2.42 -2.90 -21.09
C ASN A 215 3.20 -3.01 -19.78
N VAL A 216 2.58 -3.51 -18.70
CA VAL A 216 3.25 -3.71 -17.41
C VAL A 216 4.10 -4.97 -17.47
N THR A 217 5.36 -4.87 -17.07
CA THR A 217 6.25 -6.02 -17.00
C THR A 217 5.99 -6.80 -15.72
N ILE A 218 5.81 -8.12 -15.83
CA ILE A 218 5.74 -9.02 -14.68
C ILE A 218 7.09 -9.74 -14.58
N ASP A 219 7.79 -9.56 -13.46
CA ASP A 219 9.07 -10.19 -13.13
C ASP A 219 8.86 -11.20 -11.99
N ALA A 220 8.05 -12.21 -12.26
CA ALA A 220 7.73 -13.29 -11.34
C ALA A 220 7.48 -14.59 -12.11
N ALA A 221 7.78 -15.72 -11.50
CA ALA A 221 7.61 -17.03 -12.14
C ALA A 221 6.17 -17.56 -12.05
N GLU A 222 5.40 -17.11 -11.05
CA GLU A 222 4.03 -17.56 -10.82
C GLU A 222 3.04 -16.40 -10.94
N VAL A 223 2.01 -16.59 -11.74
CA VAL A 223 0.89 -15.65 -11.91
C VAL A 223 -0.40 -16.45 -11.92
N ALA A 224 -1.36 -16.06 -11.09
CA ALA A 224 -2.68 -16.66 -11.06
C ALA A 224 -3.78 -15.61 -10.99
N THR A 225 -4.98 -15.96 -11.45
CA THR A 225 -6.20 -15.20 -11.17
C THR A 225 -7.02 -15.98 -10.16
N ILE A 226 -7.47 -15.30 -9.11
CA ILE A 226 -8.27 -15.91 -8.06
C ILE A 226 -9.62 -15.20 -8.06
N THR A 227 -10.67 -15.99 -8.25
CA THR A 227 -12.06 -15.52 -8.21
C THR A 227 -12.75 -16.08 -6.98
N ASP A 228 -13.06 -15.20 -6.01
CA ASP A 228 -13.84 -15.53 -4.82
C ASP A 228 -15.08 -14.62 -4.74
N LYS A 229 -16.25 -15.22 -4.53
CA LYS A 229 -17.54 -14.50 -4.38
C LYS A 229 -17.82 -13.48 -5.50
N GLY A 230 -17.40 -13.80 -6.72
CA GLY A 230 -17.60 -12.96 -7.90
C GLY A 230 -16.59 -11.81 -8.06
N VAL A 231 -15.58 -11.71 -7.18
CA VAL A 231 -14.46 -10.77 -7.31
C VAL A 231 -13.25 -11.53 -7.83
N THR A 232 -12.70 -11.07 -8.95
CA THR A 232 -11.47 -11.62 -9.54
C THR A 232 -10.31 -10.69 -9.24
N LYS A 233 -9.17 -11.26 -8.82
CA LYS A 233 -7.90 -10.56 -8.66
C LYS A 233 -6.81 -11.31 -9.41
N THR A 234 -5.83 -10.58 -9.96
CA THR A 234 -4.56 -11.16 -10.42
C THR A 234 -3.59 -11.18 -9.25
N VAL A 235 -2.92 -12.30 -9.01
CA VAL A 235 -1.98 -12.49 -7.93
C VAL A 235 -0.65 -12.93 -8.51
N VAL A 236 0.42 -12.23 -8.13
CA VAL A 236 1.76 -12.40 -8.67
C VAL A 236 2.68 -12.92 -7.57
N GLY A 237 3.40 -14.00 -7.86
CA GLY A 237 4.31 -14.69 -6.94
C GLY A 237 3.64 -15.78 -6.11
N LEU A 238 4.28 -16.95 -6.00
CA LEU A 238 3.73 -18.12 -5.31
C LEU A 238 3.34 -17.85 -3.85
N GLY A 239 4.18 -17.10 -3.12
CA GLY A 239 3.90 -16.73 -1.73
C GLY A 239 2.59 -15.93 -1.58
N ASN A 240 2.35 -14.98 -2.49
CA ASN A 240 1.12 -14.19 -2.49
C ASN A 240 -0.09 -15.03 -2.89
N ILE A 241 0.07 -15.96 -3.84
CA ILE A 241 -1.00 -16.90 -4.23
C ILE A 241 -1.44 -17.71 -3.01
N ASN A 242 -0.50 -18.36 -2.33
CA ASN A 242 -0.82 -19.17 -1.15
C ASN A 242 -1.39 -18.34 0.00
N GLN A 243 -0.88 -17.12 0.22
CA GLN A 243 -1.45 -16.22 1.22
C GLN A 243 -2.91 -15.85 0.92
N VAL A 244 -3.25 -15.56 -0.35
CA VAL A 244 -4.65 -15.28 -0.71
C VAL A 244 -5.51 -16.53 -0.47
N LEU A 245 -5.02 -17.72 -0.82
CA LEU A 245 -5.73 -18.99 -0.65
C LEU A 245 -6.08 -19.32 0.80
N GLU A 246 -5.36 -18.79 1.79
CA GLU A 246 -5.72 -18.97 3.22
C GLU A 246 -7.11 -18.38 3.56
N THR A 247 -7.60 -17.44 2.75
CA THR A 247 -8.80 -16.64 3.08
C THR A 247 -9.97 -16.81 2.10
N VAL A 248 -9.77 -17.53 0.99
CA VAL A 248 -10.82 -17.72 -0.01
C VAL A 248 -11.91 -18.69 0.47
N SER A 249 -13.11 -18.60 -0.12
CA SER A 249 -14.18 -19.55 0.18
C SER A 249 -13.99 -20.89 -0.54
N GLU A 250 -14.69 -21.92 -0.04
CA GLU A 250 -14.70 -23.29 -0.58
C GLU A 250 -15.00 -23.35 -2.10
N ASN A 251 -15.69 -22.37 -2.68
CA ASN A 251 -16.05 -22.39 -4.11
C ASN A 251 -15.21 -21.43 -4.96
N ALA A 252 -14.09 -20.93 -4.43
CA ALA A 252 -13.20 -20.08 -5.20
C ALA A 252 -12.58 -20.83 -6.37
N VAL A 253 -12.26 -20.08 -7.43
CA VAL A 253 -11.61 -20.60 -8.63
C VAL A 253 -10.25 -19.93 -8.77
N VAL A 254 -9.21 -20.75 -8.91
CA VAL A 254 -7.84 -20.33 -9.16
C VAL A 254 -7.48 -20.73 -10.58
N THR A 255 -7.06 -19.78 -11.40
CA THR A 255 -6.52 -20.05 -12.73
C THR A 255 -5.06 -19.63 -12.76
N VAL A 256 -4.17 -20.63 -12.75
CA VAL A 256 -2.72 -20.44 -12.81
C VAL A 256 -2.34 -20.20 -14.27
N GLN A 257 -1.89 -18.98 -14.58
CA GLN A 257 -1.50 -18.54 -15.92
C GLN A 257 -0.02 -18.83 -16.20
N GLU A 258 0.84 -18.60 -15.20
CA GLU A 258 2.27 -18.84 -15.26
C GLU A 258 2.71 -19.57 -14.00
N ALA A 259 3.62 -20.54 -14.13
CA ALA A 259 4.20 -21.26 -13.01
C ALA A 259 5.50 -21.96 -13.40
N SER A 260 6.41 -22.08 -12.42
CA SER A 260 7.55 -22.99 -12.50
C SER A 260 7.12 -24.45 -12.37
N GLU A 261 7.93 -25.36 -12.94
CA GLU A 261 7.74 -26.81 -12.76
C GLU A 261 7.75 -27.18 -11.27
N GLY A 262 6.69 -27.85 -10.83
CA GLY A 262 6.52 -28.28 -9.45
C GLY A 262 6.08 -27.19 -8.47
N ALA A 263 5.67 -26.01 -8.93
CA ALA A 263 5.10 -24.96 -8.07
C ALA A 263 3.96 -25.53 -7.21
N ALA A 264 4.00 -25.27 -5.90
CA ALA A 264 3.11 -25.92 -4.92
C ALA A 264 2.07 -24.95 -4.38
N LEU A 265 0.82 -25.15 -4.78
CA LEU A 265 -0.34 -24.40 -4.29
C LEU A 265 -0.95 -25.11 -3.08
N GLU A 266 -1.19 -24.33 -2.02
CA GLU A 266 -1.85 -24.76 -0.79
C GLU A 266 -3.30 -24.23 -0.81
N ALA A 267 -4.20 -25.01 -1.40
CA ALA A 267 -5.58 -24.60 -1.64
C ALA A 267 -6.53 -25.24 -0.60
N PRO A 268 -7.44 -24.47 0.02
CA PRO A 268 -8.50 -25.01 0.86
C PRO A 268 -9.34 -26.06 0.12
N ALA A 269 -9.90 -27.02 0.86
CA ALA A 269 -10.81 -28.00 0.30
C ALA A 269 -11.96 -27.32 -0.47
N GLY A 270 -12.33 -27.87 -1.62
CA GLY A 270 -13.40 -27.36 -2.49
C GLY A 270 -12.95 -26.34 -3.54
N VAL A 271 -11.81 -25.67 -3.33
CA VAL A 271 -11.28 -24.70 -4.30
C VAL A 271 -10.96 -25.41 -5.61
N THR A 272 -11.44 -24.84 -6.72
CA THR A 272 -11.11 -25.36 -8.06
C THR A 272 -9.84 -24.71 -8.56
N VAL A 273 -8.81 -25.50 -8.85
CA VAL A 273 -7.54 -25.05 -9.43
C VAL A 273 -7.47 -25.49 -10.89
N LYS A 274 -7.33 -24.53 -11.78
CA LYS A 274 -7.11 -24.70 -13.21
C LYS A 274 -5.65 -24.37 -13.53
N ASN A 275 -4.92 -25.34 -14.07
CA ASN A 275 -3.55 -25.13 -14.51
C ASN A 275 -3.54 -24.77 -16.00
N GLU A 276 -3.55 -23.48 -16.31
CA GLU A 276 -3.41 -22.95 -17.68
C GLU A 276 -1.95 -22.62 -18.03
N SER A 277 -1.03 -22.81 -17.08
CA SER A 277 0.40 -22.63 -17.30
C SER A 277 0.98 -23.73 -18.21
N GLY A 278 2.20 -23.50 -18.68
CA GLY A 278 2.95 -24.47 -19.47
C GLY A 278 3.62 -25.59 -18.66
N ALA A 279 3.59 -25.53 -17.33
CA ALA A 279 4.31 -26.44 -16.44
C ALA A 279 3.38 -27.35 -15.63
N ALA A 280 3.88 -28.49 -15.14
CA ALA A 280 3.14 -29.27 -14.15
C ALA A 280 3.30 -28.61 -12.78
N ILE A 281 2.20 -28.46 -12.04
CA ILE A 281 2.18 -27.88 -10.70
C ILE A 281 1.72 -28.92 -9.68
N LYS A 282 1.77 -28.58 -8.39
CA LYS A 282 1.23 -29.37 -7.30
C LYS A 282 0.10 -28.61 -6.62
N VAL A 283 -0.97 -29.32 -6.28
CA VAL A 283 -2.07 -28.81 -5.45
C VAL A 283 -2.18 -29.71 -4.23
N ASN A 284 -1.86 -29.17 -3.04
CA ASN A 284 -1.81 -29.93 -1.78
C ASN A 284 -0.95 -31.21 -1.89
N GLY A 285 0.17 -31.13 -2.62
CA GLY A 285 1.10 -32.24 -2.86
C GLY A 285 0.75 -33.17 -4.04
N GLU A 286 -0.48 -33.14 -4.58
CA GLU A 286 -0.88 -33.92 -5.76
C GLU A 286 -0.47 -33.21 -7.05
N ASP A 287 0.05 -33.95 -8.04
CA ASP A 287 0.45 -33.37 -9.33
C ASP A 287 -0.76 -32.97 -10.20
N LEU A 288 -0.74 -31.76 -10.73
CA LEU A 288 -1.71 -31.22 -11.68
C LEU A 288 -1.00 -30.82 -12.98
N LYS A 289 -1.27 -31.58 -14.05
CA LYS A 289 -0.66 -31.37 -15.38
C LYS A 289 -1.13 -30.06 -16.02
N ALA A 290 -0.30 -29.49 -16.89
CA ALA A 290 -0.66 -28.37 -17.75
C ALA A 290 -1.95 -28.67 -18.54
N GLY A 291 -2.83 -27.67 -18.64
CA GLY A 291 -4.14 -27.76 -19.29
C GLY A 291 -5.20 -28.58 -18.55
N SER A 292 -4.94 -28.99 -17.30
CA SER A 292 -5.87 -29.77 -16.47
C SER A 292 -6.43 -28.93 -15.32
N GLU A 293 -7.53 -29.39 -14.73
CA GLU A 293 -8.12 -28.81 -13.51
C GLU A 293 -8.35 -29.89 -12.44
N ALA A 294 -8.34 -29.47 -11.18
CA ALA A 294 -8.65 -30.30 -10.03
C ALA A 294 -9.39 -29.50 -8.95
N VAL A 295 -10.24 -30.18 -8.19
CA VAL A 295 -10.80 -29.64 -6.96
C VAL A 295 -9.88 -30.04 -5.81
N ALA A 296 -9.38 -29.05 -5.08
CA ALA A 296 -8.50 -29.27 -3.94
C ALA A 296 -9.21 -30.11 -2.88
N LYS A 297 -8.53 -31.16 -2.43
CA LYS A 297 -9.00 -32.04 -1.36
C LYS A 297 -8.47 -31.56 -0.03
N ALA A 298 -9.17 -31.87 1.06
CA ALA A 298 -8.64 -31.65 2.40
C ALA A 298 -7.28 -32.35 2.54
N PRO A 299 -6.26 -31.70 3.14
CA PRO A 299 -5.00 -32.37 3.43
C PRO A 299 -5.28 -33.64 4.22
N GLU A 300 -4.71 -34.76 3.81
CA GLU A 300 -4.84 -36.01 4.56
C GLU A 300 -4.34 -35.76 5.98
N SER A 301 -5.25 -35.74 6.96
CA SER A 301 -4.85 -35.77 8.36
C SER A 301 -4.01 -37.03 8.54
N GLU A 302 -2.73 -36.89 8.88
CA GLU A 302 -1.96 -38.01 9.41
C GLU A 302 -2.81 -38.61 10.54
N LYS A 303 -3.42 -39.78 10.27
CA LYS A 303 -4.08 -40.54 11.33
C LYS A 303 -3.02 -40.76 12.40
N PRO A 304 -3.29 -40.43 13.68
CA PRO A 304 -2.40 -40.82 14.75
C PRO A 304 -2.16 -42.33 14.62
N GLN A 305 -0.92 -42.73 14.34
CA GLN A 305 -0.52 -44.12 14.42
C GLN A 305 -0.86 -44.59 15.83
N THR A 306 -1.88 -45.42 15.94
CA THR A 306 -2.23 -46.12 17.17
C THR A 306 -1.31 -47.32 17.27
N ASP A 307 -0.08 -47.08 17.72
CA ASP A 307 0.78 -48.18 18.15
C ASP A 307 0.23 -48.73 19.47
N SER A 308 -0.34 -49.92 19.36
CA SER A 308 -0.72 -50.74 20.49
C SER A 308 0.52 -51.40 21.09
N ALA A 309 0.68 -51.18 22.40
CA ALA A 309 1.45 -51.96 23.38
C ALA A 309 2.99 -51.96 23.26
N ASP A 310 3.65 -51.41 24.28
CA ASP A 310 4.20 -52.28 25.34
C ASP A 310 4.30 -51.56 26.69
N LYS A 311 4.01 -52.32 27.76
CA LYS A 311 4.23 -51.92 29.14
C LYS A 311 5.70 -52.17 29.46
N ASP A 312 6.41 -51.16 29.96
CA ASP A 312 7.13 -51.42 31.21
C ASP A 312 7.36 -50.17 32.07
N LYS A 313 7.32 -50.42 33.38
CA LYS A 313 7.39 -49.44 34.46
C LYS A 313 8.83 -49.05 34.71
N ASN A 314 9.13 -47.76 34.91
CA ASN A 314 9.85 -47.39 36.13
C ASN A 314 9.72 -45.91 36.53
N ASN A 315 9.85 -45.75 37.84
CA ASN A 315 9.50 -44.64 38.71
C ASN A 315 10.58 -43.53 38.74
N GLY A 316 10.20 -42.24 38.79
CA GLY A 316 11.19 -41.16 38.92
C GLY A 316 10.65 -39.72 38.88
N LYS A 317 10.15 -39.28 40.04
CA LYS A 317 10.07 -37.92 40.64
C LYS A 317 10.45 -36.65 39.82
N ALA A 318 9.61 -35.63 40.01
CA ALA A 318 9.58 -34.30 39.38
C ALA A 318 10.68 -33.29 39.78
N GLU A 319 10.65 -32.18 39.03
CA GLU A 319 11.16 -30.81 39.24
C GLU A 319 12.49 -30.40 38.59
N GLY A 320 12.40 -29.39 37.73
CA GLY A 320 13.52 -28.70 37.11
C GLY A 320 13.11 -27.84 35.92
N ALA A 321 12.25 -26.85 36.14
CA ALA A 321 11.88 -25.87 35.12
C ALA A 321 13.10 -25.01 34.72
N LYS A 322 13.43 -24.99 33.42
CA LYS A 322 14.17 -23.90 32.78
C LYS A 322 13.37 -23.44 31.58
N ALA A 323 12.70 -22.30 31.74
CA ALA A 323 12.19 -21.51 30.64
C ALA A 323 13.39 -20.97 29.85
N VAL A 324 13.47 -21.32 28.57
CA VAL A 324 14.21 -20.54 27.58
C VAL A 324 13.14 -19.88 26.72
N GLN A 325 13.08 -18.57 26.86
CA GLN A 325 12.18 -17.68 26.17
C GLN A 325 12.84 -17.32 24.83
N THR A 326 12.37 -17.91 23.73
CA THR A 326 12.64 -17.37 22.39
C THR A 326 11.52 -16.39 22.08
N GLY A 327 11.87 -15.10 22.13
CA GLY A 327 11.06 -14.07 21.52
C GLY A 327 11.03 -14.31 20.02
N ASP A 328 9.83 -14.28 19.45
CA ASP A 328 9.66 -13.81 18.09
C ASP A 328 8.50 -12.83 18.10
N SER A 329 8.89 -11.57 18.03
CA SER A 329 8.01 -10.41 17.85
C SER A 329 7.83 -10.22 16.35
N SER A 330 6.65 -10.58 15.83
CA SER A 330 6.02 -10.01 14.62
C SER A 330 4.79 -10.85 14.26
N ASN A 331 3.67 -10.64 14.95
CA ASN A 331 2.38 -11.21 14.52
C ASN A 331 1.17 -10.41 15.02
N VAL A 332 1.31 -9.09 15.10
CA VAL A 332 0.23 -8.20 15.56
C VAL A 332 -0.48 -7.49 14.39
N MET A 333 -0.01 -7.66 13.14
CA MET A 333 -0.50 -6.91 11.99
C MET A 333 -1.50 -7.69 11.12
N LEU A 334 -2.46 -8.40 11.74
CA LEU A 334 -3.43 -9.25 11.02
C LEU A 334 -4.90 -9.05 11.42
N TRP A 335 -5.34 -7.82 11.73
CA TRP A 335 -6.76 -7.56 12.06
C TRP A 335 -7.42 -6.35 11.41
N VAL A 336 -6.85 -5.72 10.37
CA VAL A 336 -7.48 -4.50 9.78
C VAL A 336 -8.01 -4.69 8.34
N VAL A 337 -7.67 -5.76 7.62
CA VAL A 337 -7.97 -5.83 6.17
C VAL A 337 -9.45 -6.13 5.82
N LEU A 338 -10.34 -6.42 6.78
CA LEU A 338 -11.74 -6.76 6.46
C LEU A 338 -12.82 -5.91 7.18
N ALA A 339 -12.51 -4.65 7.52
CA ALA A 339 -13.51 -3.74 8.12
C ALA A 339 -13.77 -2.42 7.35
N VAL A 340 -13.16 -2.18 6.18
CA VAL A 340 -13.24 -0.85 5.54
C VAL A 340 -14.46 -0.64 4.63
N ALA A 341 -15.20 -1.69 4.26
CA ALA A 341 -16.45 -1.51 3.49
C ALA A 341 -17.63 -0.91 4.29
N ALA A 342 -17.52 -0.80 5.64
CA ALA A 342 -18.61 -0.30 6.49
C ALA A 342 -18.35 1.08 7.14
N VAL A 343 -17.09 1.54 7.24
CA VAL A 343 -16.77 2.78 7.98
C VAL A 343 -16.98 4.03 7.12
N ALA A 344 -16.75 3.97 5.81
CA ALA A 344 -16.97 5.11 4.91
C ALA A 344 -18.45 5.54 4.83
N ALA A 345 -19.40 4.61 4.92
CA ALA A 345 -20.83 4.93 4.94
C ALA A 345 -21.29 5.58 6.27
N GLY A 346 -20.64 5.25 7.39
CA GLY A 346 -21.00 5.75 8.72
C GLY A 346 -20.73 7.25 8.90
N PHE A 347 -19.61 7.74 8.38
CA PHE A 347 -19.24 9.16 8.48
C PHE A 347 -20.07 10.06 7.54
N VAL A 348 -20.40 9.59 6.34
CA VAL A 348 -21.26 10.33 5.38
C VAL A 348 -22.68 10.53 5.93
N ILE A 349 -23.24 9.53 6.62
CA ILE A 349 -24.59 9.63 7.21
C ILE A 349 -24.60 10.57 8.44
N LEU A 350 -23.55 10.59 9.25
CA LEU A 350 -23.45 11.52 10.39
C LEU A 350 -23.26 12.99 9.94
N TYR A 351 -22.54 13.21 8.83
CA TYR A 351 -22.32 14.56 8.29
C TYR A 351 -23.59 15.17 7.67
N LEU A 352 -24.38 14.39 6.93
CA LEU A 352 -25.63 14.86 6.33
C LEU A 352 -26.72 15.17 7.38
N LYS A 353 -26.74 14.46 8.51
CA LYS A 353 -27.74 14.67 9.57
C LYS A 353 -27.51 15.96 10.38
N ARG A 354 -26.28 16.48 10.43
CA ARG A 354 -25.97 17.77 11.10
C ARG A 354 -26.35 18.99 10.26
N ARG A 355 -26.40 18.88 8.93
CA ARG A 355 -26.71 20.02 8.04
C ARG A 355 -28.21 20.38 8.01
N HIS A 356 -29.10 19.47 8.42
CA HIS A 356 -30.55 19.72 8.50
C HIS A 356 -31.03 20.29 9.86
N LYS A 357 -30.12 20.64 10.77
CA LYS A 357 -30.44 21.42 11.97
C LYS A 357 -29.51 22.64 12.06
N LYS A 358 -29.80 23.65 11.25
CA LYS A 358 -29.62 25.08 11.56
C LYS A 358 -30.44 25.89 10.56
#